data_AF-A0A2V3IZE1-F1
#
_entry.id   AF-A0A2V3IZE1-F1
#
_cell.length_a   1.000
_cell.length_b   1.000
_cell.length_c   1.000
_cell.angle_alpha   90.00
_cell.angle_beta   90.00
_cell.angle_gamma   90.00
#
_symmetry.space_group_name_H-M   'P 1'
#
loop_
_entity.id
_entity.type
_entity.pdbx_description
1 polymer ?
#
loop_
_entity_poly.entity_id
_entity_poly.type
_entity_poly.pdbx_seq_one_letter_code
_entity_poly.pdbx_strand_id
1 'polypeptide(L)'
;MAVNRVYELLQFVDDLVPQHLYIPSVVTRAARYMSDTCTPPSFPYKIDNVDLSNVLFWEAAIIIFLQPFIWNCIARLEYYTRILSKVFIKPIIGVYVLALWIFVAGLYRDALFVEAMKNQDTVNYMDSILYRGFGFSCITLGMVLVFSSFYQLGVTGTFLGDYFGMLMSERVTAFPFNVFEHPMYDGSTLAFLGKAVLARSPAGVLLSMWVYIVYRTASMFEGSFTEYIYAKRDEDKEKTQ
;
A
#
# COMPACT_ATOMS: atom_id res chain seq x y z
N MET A 1 -21.15 -23.82 0.55
CA MET A 1 -20.30 -24.49 -0.46
C MET A 1 -19.49 -23.50 -1.30
N ALA A 2 -20.08 -22.42 -1.85
CA ALA A 2 -19.33 -21.40 -2.60
C ALA A 2 -18.31 -20.61 -1.75
N VAL A 3 -18.70 -20.17 -0.55
CA VAL A 3 -17.83 -19.39 0.37
C VAL A 3 -16.55 -20.15 0.74
N ASN A 4 -16.66 -21.46 0.97
CA ASN A 4 -15.50 -22.30 1.32
C ASN A 4 -14.52 -22.41 0.13
N ARG A 5 -15.02 -22.54 -1.11
CA ARG A 5 -14.14 -22.56 -2.29
C ARG A 5 -13.42 -21.25 -2.53
N VAL A 6 -14.07 -20.11 -2.26
CA VAL A 6 -13.40 -18.80 -2.37
C VAL A 6 -12.33 -18.66 -1.29
N TYR A 7 -12.60 -19.14 -0.07
CA TYR A 7 -11.60 -19.17 1.00
C TYR A 7 -10.40 -20.07 0.65
N GLU A 8 -10.65 -21.27 0.14
CA GLU A 8 -9.61 -22.19 -0.34
C GLU A 8 -8.77 -21.57 -1.47
N LEU A 9 -9.40 -20.85 -2.40
CA LEU A 9 -8.70 -20.15 -3.46
C LEU A 9 -7.80 -19.02 -2.90
N LEU A 10 -8.28 -18.26 -1.93
CA LEU A 10 -7.47 -17.21 -1.29
C LEU A 10 -6.28 -17.81 -0.52
N GLN A 11 -6.50 -18.90 0.22
CA GLN A 11 -5.42 -19.62 0.89
C GLN A 11 -4.40 -20.18 -0.11
N PHE A 12 -4.87 -20.78 -1.20
CA PHE A 12 -4.01 -21.26 -2.27
C PHE A 12 -3.13 -20.14 -2.86
N VAL A 13 -3.71 -18.96 -3.11
CA VAL A 13 -2.94 -17.80 -3.58
C VAL A 13 -1.92 -17.34 -2.54
N ASP A 14 -2.29 -17.29 -1.27
CA ASP A 14 -1.37 -16.93 -0.18
C ASP A 14 -0.29 -17.99 0.07
N ASP A 15 -0.48 -19.24 -0.37
CA ASP A 15 0.50 -20.33 -0.29
C ASP A 15 1.45 -20.37 -1.50
N LEU A 16 1.11 -19.69 -2.60
CA LEU A 16 2.03 -19.45 -3.71
C LEU A 16 3.10 -18.39 -3.38
N VAL A 17 2.92 -17.65 -2.28
CA VAL A 17 3.87 -16.66 -1.80
C VAL A 17 5.09 -17.37 -1.18
N PRO A 18 6.33 -17.03 -1.57
CA PRO A 18 7.52 -17.64 -1.01
C PRO A 18 7.61 -17.44 0.52
N GLN A 19 7.82 -18.52 1.27
CA GLN A 19 7.88 -18.48 2.75
C GLN A 19 9.15 -17.83 3.34
N HIS A 20 10.10 -17.42 2.50
CA HIS A 20 11.30 -16.70 2.94
C HIS A 20 11.65 -15.62 1.92
N LEU A 21 11.02 -14.46 2.08
CA LEU A 21 11.39 -13.27 1.33
C LEU A 21 12.72 -12.72 1.85
N TYR A 22 13.59 -12.31 0.92
CA TYR A 22 14.80 -11.60 1.29
C TYR A 22 14.45 -10.23 1.85
N ILE A 23 14.85 -9.96 3.10
CA ILE A 23 14.64 -8.67 3.76
C ILE A 23 16.00 -7.96 3.87
N PRO A 24 16.10 -6.68 3.44
CA PRO A 24 17.35 -5.93 3.56
C PRO A 24 17.82 -5.84 5.01
N SER A 25 19.12 -6.07 5.26
CA SER A 25 19.69 -6.12 6.62
C SER A 25 19.49 -4.84 7.43
N VAL A 26 19.35 -3.68 6.77
CA VAL A 26 19.00 -2.42 7.43
C VAL A 26 17.58 -2.44 7.99
N VAL A 27 16.63 -3.03 7.26
CA VAL A 27 15.24 -3.19 7.70
C VAL A 27 15.19 -4.18 8.86
N THR A 28 15.86 -5.33 8.75
CA THR A 28 15.93 -6.30 9.85
C THR A 28 16.55 -5.72 11.12
N ARG A 29 17.62 -4.90 11.01
CA ARG A 29 18.22 -4.23 12.17
C ARG A 29 17.27 -3.22 12.81
N ALA A 30 16.60 -2.42 12.01
CA ALA A 30 15.58 -1.48 12.50
C ALA A 30 14.41 -2.23 13.16
N ALA A 31 13.96 -3.33 12.56
CA ALA A 31 12.89 -4.16 13.09
C ALA A 31 13.24 -4.80 14.43
N ARG A 32 14.48 -5.30 14.59
CA ARG A 32 14.98 -5.80 15.89
C ARG A 32 15.01 -4.70 16.93
N TYR A 33 15.50 -3.51 16.58
CA TYR A 33 15.46 -2.36 17.48
C TYR A 33 14.04 -2.03 17.93
N MET A 34 13.07 -2.04 17.02
CA MET A 34 11.66 -1.83 17.36
C MET A 34 11.11 -2.95 18.26
N SER A 35 11.39 -4.21 17.95
CA SER A 35 11.03 -5.37 18.78
C SER A 35 11.55 -5.23 20.22
N ASP A 36 12.83 -4.89 20.38
CA ASP A 36 13.47 -4.73 21.69
C ASP A 36 12.94 -3.50 22.45
N THR A 37 12.50 -2.46 21.73
CA THR A 37 11.98 -1.22 22.32
C THR A 37 10.50 -1.29 22.66
N CYS A 38 9.72 -2.03 21.87
CA CYS A 38 8.26 -2.18 22.03
C CYS A 38 7.88 -3.37 22.91
N THR A 39 8.82 -3.87 23.70
CA THR A 39 8.60 -4.92 24.69
C THR A 39 9.04 -4.45 26.09
N PRO A 40 8.54 -5.08 27.17
CA PRO A 40 8.98 -4.75 28.52
C PRO A 40 10.48 -5.01 28.71
N PRO A 41 11.21 -4.13 29.43
CA PRO A 41 10.71 -3.04 30.25
C PRO A 41 10.49 -1.70 29.51
N SER A 42 10.99 -1.57 28.28
CA SER A 42 11.01 -0.31 27.50
C SER A 42 9.61 0.19 27.12
N PHE A 43 8.69 -0.74 26.85
CA PHE A 43 7.28 -0.44 26.56
C PHE A 43 6.38 -1.28 27.48
N PRO A 44 5.71 -0.66 28.48
CA PRO A 44 4.95 -1.40 29.49
C PRO A 44 3.56 -1.84 29.01
N TYR A 45 3.11 -1.39 27.84
CA TYR A 45 1.79 -1.71 27.31
C TYR A 45 1.84 -3.01 26.49
N LYS A 46 0.84 -3.86 26.69
CA LYS A 46 0.60 -5.06 25.88
C LYS A 46 -0.60 -4.82 24.98
N ILE A 47 -0.50 -5.32 23.76
CA ILE A 47 -1.64 -5.41 22.84
C ILE A 47 -2.09 -6.86 22.86
N ASP A 48 -3.33 -7.10 23.26
CA ASP A 48 -3.84 -8.46 23.40
C ASP A 48 -3.80 -9.20 22.06
N ASN A 49 -3.27 -10.43 22.08
CA ASN A 49 -3.14 -11.31 20.90
C ASN A 49 -2.27 -10.72 19.76
N VAL A 50 -1.32 -9.84 20.10
CA VAL A 50 -0.29 -9.34 19.19
C VAL A 50 1.08 -9.43 19.87
N ASP A 51 1.98 -10.21 19.28
CA ASP A 51 3.36 -10.33 19.74
C ASP A 51 4.24 -9.24 19.10
N LEU A 52 4.52 -8.19 19.88
CA LEU A 52 5.41 -7.10 19.49
C LEU A 52 6.91 -7.46 19.56
N SER A 53 7.27 -8.61 20.11
CA SER A 53 8.64 -9.15 20.08
C SER A 53 8.99 -9.85 18.76
N ASN A 54 7.98 -10.04 17.91
CA ASN A 54 8.17 -10.68 16.61
C ASN A 54 8.83 -9.69 15.62
N VAL A 55 10.02 -10.03 15.15
CA VAL A 55 10.77 -9.19 14.20
C VAL A 55 10.06 -9.06 12.86
N LEU A 56 9.39 -10.11 12.35
CA LEU A 56 8.67 -10.08 11.08
C LEU A 56 7.53 -9.06 11.09
N PHE A 57 6.85 -8.89 12.23
CA PHE A 57 5.81 -7.86 12.41
C PHE A 57 6.36 -6.46 12.13
N TRP A 58 7.53 -6.14 12.69
CA TRP A 58 8.18 -4.85 12.50
C TRP A 58 8.80 -4.70 11.11
N GLU A 59 9.32 -5.78 10.51
CA GLU A 59 9.78 -5.76 9.12
C GLU A 59 8.64 -5.42 8.16
N ALA A 60 7.47 -6.04 8.32
CA ALA A 60 6.28 -5.70 7.56
C ALA A 60 5.86 -4.24 7.79
N ALA A 61 5.78 -3.78 9.05
CA ALA A 61 5.41 -2.40 9.37
C ALA A 61 6.37 -1.37 8.74
N ILE A 62 7.67 -1.63 8.78
CA ILE A 62 8.69 -0.75 8.18
C ILE A 62 8.56 -0.75 6.65
N ILE A 63 8.39 -1.91 6.01
CA ILE A 63 8.24 -1.97 4.56
C ILE A 63 6.94 -1.29 4.09
N ILE A 64 5.83 -1.46 4.82
CA ILE A 64 4.57 -0.76 4.58
C ILE A 64 4.79 0.76 4.54
N PHE A 65 5.62 1.31 5.43
CA PHE A 65 5.97 2.72 5.46
C PHE A 65 6.96 3.13 4.37
N LEU A 66 8.05 2.37 4.21
CA LEU A 66 9.13 2.72 3.29
C LEU A 66 8.67 2.79 1.86
N GLN A 67 7.72 1.94 1.46
CA GLN A 67 7.27 1.89 0.08
C GLN A 67 6.69 3.25 -0.37
N PRO A 68 5.63 3.80 0.27
CA PRO A 68 5.10 5.12 -0.05
C PRO A 68 6.07 6.27 0.10
N PHE A 69 6.92 6.18 1.12
CA PHE A 69 7.97 7.16 1.32
C PHE A 69 8.93 7.21 0.13
N ILE A 70 9.44 6.06 -0.30
CA ILE A 70 10.43 5.96 -1.38
C ILE A 70 9.84 6.44 -2.70
N TRP A 71 8.65 5.99 -3.11
CA TRP A 71 8.11 6.44 -4.41
C TRP A 71 7.78 7.94 -4.41
N ASN A 72 7.31 8.50 -3.30
CA ASN A 72 7.08 9.95 -3.20
C ASN A 72 8.39 10.73 -3.31
N CYS A 73 9.46 10.27 -2.65
CA CYS A 73 10.79 10.88 -2.77
C CYS A 73 11.33 10.79 -4.21
N ILE A 74 11.24 9.62 -4.84
CA ILE A 74 11.72 9.41 -6.22
C ILE A 74 10.93 10.27 -7.20
N ALA A 75 9.61 10.34 -7.08
CA ALA A 75 8.77 11.13 -7.97
C ALA A 75 9.09 12.63 -7.84
N ARG A 76 9.22 13.15 -6.62
CA ARG A 76 9.64 14.55 -6.40
C ARG A 76 11.04 14.83 -6.93
N LEU A 77 11.98 13.91 -6.70
CA LEU A 77 13.33 14.02 -7.26
C LEU A 77 13.28 14.09 -8.79
N GLU A 78 12.47 13.26 -9.42
CA GLU A 78 12.23 13.30 -10.87
C GLU A 78 11.66 14.64 -11.31
N TYR A 79 10.63 15.16 -10.63
CA TYR A 79 10.02 16.45 -10.97
C TYR A 79 11.06 17.60 -11.01
N TYR A 80 11.96 17.66 -10.03
CA TYR A 80 12.97 18.73 -9.96
C TYR A 80 14.21 18.49 -10.82
N THR A 81 14.68 17.24 -10.96
CA THR A 81 16.00 16.96 -11.57
C THR A 81 15.92 16.32 -12.95
N ARG A 82 14.77 15.72 -13.27
CA ARG A 82 14.55 14.88 -14.46
C ARG A 82 15.51 13.70 -14.56
N ILE A 83 16.03 13.20 -13.43
CA ILE A 83 17.09 12.18 -13.41
C ILE A 83 16.64 10.87 -14.04
N LEU A 84 15.43 10.39 -13.75
CA LEU A 84 14.91 9.15 -14.33
C LEU A 84 14.64 9.34 -15.82
N SER A 85 14.03 10.47 -16.18
CA SER A 85 13.80 10.82 -17.59
C SER A 85 15.09 10.88 -18.40
N LYS A 86 16.18 11.40 -17.82
CA LYS A 86 17.51 11.48 -18.45
C LYS A 86 18.17 10.11 -18.57
N VAL A 87 18.17 9.32 -17.49
CA VAL A 87 18.76 7.97 -17.48
C VAL A 87 18.06 7.05 -18.49
N PHE A 88 16.73 7.13 -18.58
CA PHE A 88 15.94 6.31 -19.49
C PHE A 88 15.63 6.99 -20.83
N ILE A 89 16.29 8.11 -21.14
CA ILE A 89 16.20 8.91 -22.37
C ILE A 89 14.82 9.57 -22.61
N LYS A 90 13.71 8.92 -22.21
CA LYS A 90 12.34 9.41 -22.37
C LYS A 90 11.58 9.36 -21.04
N PRO A 91 10.82 10.42 -20.70
CA PRO A 91 10.02 10.46 -19.48
C PRO A 91 9.03 9.30 -19.35
N ILE A 92 8.40 8.90 -20.47
CA ILE A 92 7.48 7.77 -20.50
C ILE A 92 8.16 6.47 -20.06
N ILE A 93 9.40 6.19 -20.51
CA ILE A 93 10.11 4.97 -20.11
C ILE A 93 10.43 5.04 -18.61
N GLY A 94 10.87 6.21 -18.12
CA GLY A 94 11.10 6.43 -16.70
C GLY A 94 9.86 6.16 -15.84
N VAL A 95 8.67 6.58 -16.27
CA VAL A 95 7.41 6.27 -15.56
C VAL A 95 7.11 4.79 -15.57
N TYR A 96 7.24 4.09 -16.69
CA TYR A 96 6.97 2.65 -16.72
C TYR A 96 7.95 1.85 -15.87
N VAL A 97 9.21 2.28 -15.79
CA VAL A 97 10.20 1.69 -14.87
C VAL A 97 9.80 1.94 -13.42
N LEU A 98 9.41 3.16 -13.07
CA LEU A 98 8.92 3.48 -11.72
C LEU A 98 7.65 2.69 -11.39
N ALA A 99 6.69 2.60 -12.33
CA ALA A 99 5.46 1.83 -12.19
C ALA A 99 5.74 0.35 -11.92
N LEU A 100 6.65 -0.26 -12.70
CA LEU A 100 7.07 -1.64 -12.48
C LEU A 100 7.70 -1.82 -11.09
N TRP A 101 8.56 -0.89 -10.68
CA TRP A 101 9.17 -0.93 -9.35
C TRP A 101 8.12 -0.81 -8.23
N ILE A 102 7.19 0.16 -8.31
CA ILE A 102 6.11 0.34 -7.32
C ILE A 102 5.25 -0.92 -7.25
N PHE A 103 4.87 -1.49 -8.40
CA PHE A 103 4.05 -2.68 -8.47
C PHE A 103 4.75 -3.90 -7.83
N VAL A 104 5.99 -4.19 -8.23
CA VAL A 104 6.77 -5.31 -7.66
C VAL A 104 7.03 -5.12 -6.17
N ALA A 105 7.37 -3.90 -5.74
CA ALA A 105 7.51 -3.57 -4.34
C ALA A 105 6.19 -3.75 -3.57
N GLY A 106 5.04 -3.55 -4.24
CA GLY A 106 3.70 -3.75 -3.69
C GLY A 106 3.44 -5.23 -3.43
N LEU A 107 3.73 -6.09 -4.41
CA LEU A 107 3.64 -7.54 -4.24
C LEU A 107 4.54 -8.03 -3.10
N TYR A 108 5.76 -7.49 -3.01
CA TYR A 108 6.70 -7.81 -1.94
C TYR A 108 6.17 -7.39 -0.56
N ARG A 109 5.64 -6.16 -0.42
CA ARG A 109 5.02 -5.69 0.82
C ARG A 109 3.82 -6.55 1.22
N ASP A 110 2.94 -6.86 0.27
CA ASP A 110 1.73 -7.65 0.53
C ASP A 110 2.09 -9.05 1.02
N ALA A 111 3.13 -9.65 0.43
CA ALA A 111 3.66 -10.93 0.86
C ALA A 111 4.27 -10.88 2.28
N LEU A 112 5.04 -9.84 2.61
CA LEU A 112 5.54 -9.65 3.98
C LEU A 112 4.43 -9.41 5.00
N PHE A 113 3.37 -8.69 4.62
CA PHE A 113 2.20 -8.53 5.47
C PHE A 113 1.56 -9.90 5.79
N VAL A 114 1.38 -10.74 4.77
CA VAL A 114 0.81 -12.08 4.95
C VAL A 114 1.72 -12.94 5.82
N GLU A 115 3.03 -12.91 5.59
CA GLU A 115 4.01 -13.66 6.39
C GLU A 115 4.02 -13.22 7.86
N ALA A 116 4.09 -11.91 8.11
CA ALA A 116 4.03 -11.35 9.46
C ALA A 116 2.73 -11.71 10.18
N MET A 117 1.61 -11.70 9.47
CA MET A 117 0.30 -12.06 9.98
C MET A 117 0.18 -13.56 10.30
N LYS A 118 0.75 -14.44 9.46
CA LYS A 118 0.75 -15.90 9.65
C LYS A 118 1.65 -16.33 10.84
N ASN A 119 2.67 -15.55 11.16
CA ASN A 119 3.59 -15.78 12.28
C ASN A 119 3.12 -15.14 13.61
N GLN A 120 1.82 -14.90 13.75
CA GLN A 120 1.19 -14.29 14.92
C GLN A 120 0.01 -15.14 15.40
N ASP A 121 -0.41 -14.95 16.65
CA ASP A 121 -1.54 -15.69 17.21
C ASP A 121 -2.84 -15.37 16.46
N THR A 122 -3.70 -16.39 16.34
CA THR A 122 -5.06 -16.25 15.79
C THR A 122 -6.09 -16.36 16.90
N VAL A 123 -7.26 -15.76 16.67
CA VAL A 123 -8.32 -15.65 17.69
C VAL A 123 -9.63 -16.32 17.25
N ASN A 124 -10.25 -17.05 18.17
CA ASN A 124 -11.47 -17.80 17.89
C ASN A 124 -12.71 -16.91 17.72
N TYR A 125 -12.75 -15.71 18.32
CA TYR A 125 -13.94 -14.85 18.21
C TYR A 125 -14.13 -14.28 16.79
N MET A 126 -13.07 -14.23 15.98
CA MET A 126 -13.16 -13.90 14.55
C MET A 126 -13.62 -15.09 13.69
N ASP A 127 -13.79 -16.27 14.28
CA ASP A 127 -14.25 -17.47 13.58
C ASP A 127 -15.77 -17.56 13.51
N SER A 128 -16.40 -16.55 12.90
CA SER A 128 -17.85 -16.51 12.70
C SER A 128 -18.21 -16.18 11.26
N ILE A 129 -19.41 -16.58 10.85
CA ILE A 129 -19.92 -16.25 9.51
C ILE A 129 -19.99 -14.74 9.27
N LEU A 130 -20.21 -13.95 10.33
CA LEU A 130 -20.24 -12.50 10.27
C LEU A 130 -18.87 -11.93 9.92
N TYR A 131 -17.81 -12.36 10.61
CA TYR A 131 -16.43 -11.92 10.33
C TYR A 131 -15.95 -12.40 8.96
N ARG A 132 -16.29 -13.63 8.56
CA ARG A 132 -15.99 -14.13 7.21
C ARG A 132 -16.68 -13.29 6.13
N GLY A 133 -17.98 -13.01 6.30
CA GLY A 133 -18.74 -12.15 5.40
C GLY A 133 -18.18 -10.73 5.32
N PHE A 134 -17.80 -10.16 6.46
CA PHE A 134 -17.14 -8.86 6.54
C PHE A 134 -15.80 -8.86 5.78
N GLY A 135 -14.94 -9.84 6.03
CA GLY A 135 -13.64 -9.95 5.37
C GLY A 135 -13.75 -10.06 3.84
N PHE A 136 -14.67 -10.90 3.33
CA PHE A 136 -14.95 -10.99 1.90
C PHE A 136 -15.51 -9.70 1.31
N SER A 137 -16.37 -9.00 2.05
CA SER A 137 -16.93 -7.72 1.63
C SER A 137 -15.84 -6.66 1.51
N CYS A 138 -14.94 -6.57 2.50
CA CYS A 138 -13.80 -5.66 2.48
C CYS A 138 -12.88 -5.94 1.28
N ILE A 139 -12.51 -7.20 1.02
CA ILE A 139 -11.68 -7.55 -0.15
C ILE A 139 -12.40 -7.18 -1.45
N THR A 140 -13.68 -7.54 -1.58
CA THR A 140 -14.44 -7.30 -2.82
C THR A 140 -14.57 -5.81 -3.10
N LEU A 141 -15.00 -5.03 -2.12
CA LEU A 141 -15.11 -3.57 -2.25
C LEU A 141 -13.73 -2.95 -2.51
N GLY A 142 -12.70 -3.42 -1.81
CA GLY A 142 -11.34 -2.95 -1.99
C GLY A 142 -10.82 -3.16 -3.41
N MET A 143 -11.03 -4.36 -3.96
CA MET A 143 -10.65 -4.68 -5.34
C MET A 143 -11.46 -3.88 -6.36
N VAL A 144 -12.77 -3.67 -6.14
CA VAL A 144 -13.58 -2.80 -6.99
C VAL A 144 -12.99 -1.40 -7.05
N LEU A 145 -12.64 -0.81 -5.90
CA LEU A 145 -12.04 0.53 -5.85
C LEU A 145 -10.67 0.56 -6.54
N VAL A 146 -9.79 -0.41 -6.28
CA VAL A 146 -8.45 -0.46 -6.90
C VAL A 146 -8.55 -0.62 -8.41
N PHE A 147 -9.30 -1.60 -8.91
CA PHE A 147 -9.38 -1.87 -10.35
C PHE A 147 -10.12 -0.77 -11.12
N SER A 148 -11.21 -0.23 -10.56
CA SER A 148 -11.91 0.90 -11.18
C SER A 148 -11.04 2.16 -11.19
N SER A 149 -10.27 2.44 -10.13
CA SER A 149 -9.31 3.56 -10.12
C SER A 149 -8.25 3.39 -11.21
N PHE A 150 -7.67 2.20 -11.30
CA PHE A 150 -6.66 1.88 -12.30
C PHE A 150 -7.21 1.98 -13.73
N TYR A 151 -8.45 1.55 -13.94
CA TYR A 151 -9.13 1.67 -15.23
C TYR A 151 -9.26 3.13 -15.68
N GLN A 152 -9.59 4.05 -14.76
CA GLN A 152 -9.73 5.47 -15.09
C GLN A 152 -8.39 6.18 -15.31
N LEU A 153 -7.38 5.87 -14.48
CA LEU A 153 -6.09 6.58 -14.49
C LEU A 153 -5.08 5.99 -15.48
N GLY A 154 -5.21 4.69 -15.80
CA GLY A 154 -4.18 3.94 -16.50
C GLY A 154 -2.86 3.89 -15.71
N VAL A 155 -1.80 3.42 -16.37
CA VAL A 155 -0.46 3.30 -15.76
C VAL A 155 0.10 4.65 -15.36
N THR A 156 0.10 5.63 -16.26
CA THR A 156 0.73 6.93 -16.01
C THR A 156 -0.01 7.76 -14.96
N GLY A 157 -1.35 7.72 -14.96
CA GLY A 157 -2.12 8.41 -13.92
C GLY A 157 -2.01 7.73 -12.55
N THR A 158 -1.81 6.41 -12.52
CA THR A 158 -1.67 5.66 -11.25
C THR A 158 -0.27 5.81 -10.64
N PHE A 159 0.77 5.78 -11.47
CA PHE A 159 2.16 5.70 -11.02
C PHE A 159 2.92 7.02 -11.22
N LEU A 160 2.30 8.13 -10.80
CA LEU A 160 2.96 9.44 -10.63
C LEU A 160 3.49 10.05 -11.94
N GLY A 161 2.79 9.84 -13.06
CA GLY A 161 3.21 10.34 -14.37
C GLY A 161 3.20 11.87 -14.49
N ASP A 162 2.42 12.55 -13.66
CA ASP A 162 2.41 14.01 -13.52
C ASP A 162 3.79 14.57 -13.11
N TYR A 163 4.53 13.86 -12.26
CA TYR A 163 5.91 14.23 -11.89
C TYR A 163 6.86 14.16 -13.07
N PHE A 164 6.56 13.32 -14.07
CA PHE A 164 7.30 13.20 -15.33
C PHE A 164 6.79 14.16 -16.42
N GLY A 165 5.84 15.04 -16.08
CA GLY A 165 5.24 16.00 -17.00
C GLY A 165 4.10 15.45 -17.85
N MET A 166 3.62 14.23 -17.58
CA MET A 166 2.46 13.65 -18.26
C MET A 166 1.18 13.99 -17.50
N LEU A 167 0.73 15.23 -17.69
CA LEU A 167 -0.44 15.78 -17.01
C LEU A 167 -1.71 15.38 -17.75
N MET A 168 -2.74 14.99 -16.99
CA MET A 168 -4.07 14.81 -17.53
C MET A 168 -4.68 16.17 -17.89
N SER A 169 -5.54 16.21 -18.90
CA SER A 169 -6.24 17.44 -19.29
C SER A 169 -7.12 17.95 -18.15
N GLU A 170 -7.84 17.02 -17.53
CA GLU A 170 -8.79 17.26 -16.44
C GLU A 170 -8.66 16.19 -15.36
N ARG A 171 -9.08 16.52 -14.15
CA ARG A 171 -9.17 15.56 -13.05
C ARG A 171 -10.26 14.55 -13.37
N VAL A 172 -9.98 13.26 -13.14
CA VAL A 172 -10.99 12.21 -13.26
C VAL A 172 -12.09 12.45 -12.23
N THR A 173 -13.33 12.55 -12.71
CA THR A 173 -14.54 12.72 -11.88
C THR A 173 -15.52 11.56 -12.02
N ALA A 174 -15.17 10.50 -12.76
CA ALA A 174 -15.96 9.27 -12.84
C ALA A 174 -15.70 8.35 -11.64
N PHE A 175 -16.57 7.35 -11.44
CA PHE A 175 -16.35 6.34 -10.40
C PHE A 175 -14.97 5.66 -10.56
N PRO A 176 -14.20 5.52 -9.46
CA PRO A 176 -14.58 5.77 -8.06
C PRO A 176 -14.27 7.18 -7.51
N PHE A 177 -13.69 8.06 -8.32
CA PHE A 177 -13.22 9.40 -7.90
C PHE A 177 -14.33 10.42 -7.64
N ASN A 178 -15.58 10.16 -8.06
CA ASN A 178 -16.73 10.98 -7.65
C ASN A 178 -17.21 10.71 -6.22
N VAL A 179 -16.79 9.60 -5.61
CA VAL A 179 -17.23 9.20 -4.26
C VAL A 179 -16.08 9.26 -3.27
N PHE A 180 -14.88 8.86 -3.70
CA PHE A 180 -13.70 8.78 -2.86
C PHE A 180 -12.60 9.70 -3.38
N GLU A 181 -11.86 10.32 -2.47
CA GLU A 181 -10.73 11.17 -2.82
C GLU A 181 -9.50 10.37 -3.26
N HIS A 182 -9.21 9.27 -2.55
CA HIS A 182 -8.08 8.39 -2.80
C HIS A 182 -8.49 6.90 -2.86
N PRO A 183 -9.38 6.53 -3.80
CA PRO A 183 -10.03 5.22 -3.83
C PRO A 183 -9.05 4.04 -3.91
N MET A 184 -7.89 4.19 -4.54
CA MET A 184 -6.89 3.12 -4.62
C MET A 184 -6.24 2.84 -3.26
N TYR A 185 -5.95 3.87 -2.48
CA TYR A 185 -5.42 3.73 -1.12
C TYR A 185 -6.48 3.13 -0.19
N ASP A 186 -7.70 3.67 -0.22
CA ASP A 186 -8.82 3.15 0.58
C ASP A 186 -9.13 1.69 0.24
N GLY A 187 -9.16 1.36 -1.05
CA GLY A 187 -9.42 0.01 -1.52
C GLY A 187 -8.33 -0.99 -1.14
N SER A 188 -7.06 -0.56 -1.20
CA SER A 188 -5.94 -1.38 -0.76
C SER A 188 -5.98 -1.64 0.75
N THR A 189 -6.28 -0.62 1.56
CA THR A 189 -6.49 -0.78 3.02
C THR A 189 -7.60 -1.78 3.33
N LEU A 190 -8.74 -1.69 2.61
CA LEU A 190 -9.84 -2.65 2.77
C LEU A 190 -9.41 -4.07 2.42
N ALA A 191 -8.59 -4.26 1.38
CA ALA A 191 -8.07 -5.58 1.02
C ALA A 191 -7.18 -6.17 2.13
N PHE A 192 -6.28 -5.38 2.73
CA PHE A 192 -5.47 -5.80 3.87
C PHE A 192 -6.32 -6.17 5.08
N LEU A 193 -7.26 -5.30 5.46
CA LEU A 193 -8.16 -5.55 6.58
C LEU A 193 -8.99 -6.82 6.37
N GLY A 194 -9.53 -6.99 5.16
CA GLY A 194 -10.33 -8.16 4.83
C GLY A 194 -9.51 -9.45 4.91
N LYS A 195 -8.27 -9.46 4.40
CA LYS A 195 -7.34 -10.59 4.58
C LYS A 195 -7.07 -10.88 6.05
N ALA A 196 -6.83 -9.86 6.86
CA ALA A 196 -6.55 -10.03 8.29
C ALA A 196 -7.71 -10.66 9.06
N VAL A 197 -8.93 -10.22 8.78
CA VAL A 197 -10.15 -10.78 9.38
C VAL A 197 -10.37 -12.22 8.94
N LEU A 198 -10.19 -12.53 7.65
CA LEU A 198 -10.31 -13.91 7.14
C LEU A 198 -9.25 -14.86 7.72
N ALA A 199 -8.06 -14.33 8.02
CA ALA A 199 -6.99 -15.05 8.70
C ALA A 199 -7.18 -15.13 10.23
N ARG A 200 -8.19 -14.45 10.79
CA ARG A 200 -8.45 -14.35 12.25
C ARG A 200 -7.24 -13.79 13.01
N SER A 201 -6.52 -12.83 12.41
CA SER A 201 -5.26 -12.30 12.95
C SER A 201 -5.41 -10.86 13.47
N PRO A 202 -5.38 -10.64 14.80
CA PRO A 202 -5.36 -9.31 15.39
C PRO A 202 -4.12 -8.50 14.98
N ALA A 203 -2.96 -9.15 14.84
CA ALA A 203 -1.75 -8.51 14.36
C ALA A 203 -1.91 -8.00 12.93
N GLY A 204 -2.55 -8.78 12.04
CA GLY A 204 -2.89 -8.33 10.69
C GLY A 204 -3.87 -7.15 10.69
N VAL A 205 -4.84 -7.12 11.61
CA VAL A 205 -5.76 -5.97 11.76
C VAL A 205 -4.99 -4.72 12.18
N LEU A 206 -4.05 -4.86 13.13
CA LEU A 206 -3.17 -3.76 13.56
C LEU A 206 -2.28 -3.26 12.41
N LEU A 207 -1.67 -4.16 11.64
CA LEU A 207 -0.91 -3.79 10.45
C LEU A 207 -1.81 -3.14 9.38
N SER A 208 -3.07 -3.53 9.26
CA SER A 208 -4.02 -2.91 8.32
C SER A 208 -4.37 -1.47 8.74
N MET A 209 -4.50 -1.23 10.04
CA MET A 209 -4.62 0.13 10.58
C MET A 209 -3.35 0.95 10.31
N TRP A 210 -2.17 0.33 10.42
CA TRP A 210 -0.92 0.97 10.05
C TRP A 210 -0.85 1.32 8.56
N VAL A 211 -1.27 0.42 7.66
CA VAL A 211 -1.41 0.70 6.22
C VAL A 211 -2.30 1.92 5.99
N TYR A 212 -3.47 1.98 6.66
CA TYR A 212 -4.36 3.14 6.56
C TYR A 212 -3.66 4.44 6.94
N ILE A 213 -3.00 4.49 8.10
CA ILE A 213 -2.30 5.70 8.57
C ILE A 213 -1.22 6.14 7.57
N VAL A 214 -0.41 5.17 7.12
CA VAL A 214 0.67 5.43 6.16
C VAL A 214 0.11 5.96 4.84
N TYR A 215 -0.96 5.36 4.31
CA TYR A 215 -1.57 5.80 3.05
C TYR A 215 -2.24 7.15 3.16
N ARG A 216 -2.94 7.45 4.26
CA ARG A 216 -3.49 8.80 4.48
C ARG A 216 -2.37 9.84 4.57
N THR A 217 -1.25 9.48 5.18
CA THR A 217 -0.07 10.36 5.23
C THR A 217 0.51 10.57 3.84
N ALA A 218 0.75 9.50 3.09
CA ALA A 218 1.25 9.55 1.72
C ALA A 218 0.35 10.37 0.81
N SER A 219 -0.98 10.20 0.92
CA SER A 219 -1.95 10.90 0.08
C SER A 219 -1.98 12.40 0.35
N MET A 220 -1.74 12.85 1.59
CA MET A 220 -1.60 14.29 1.89
C MET A 220 -0.36 14.90 1.21
N PHE A 221 0.77 14.17 1.22
CA PHE A 221 1.99 14.62 0.55
C PHE A 221 1.86 14.56 -0.98
N GLU A 222 1.24 13.52 -1.50
CA GLU A 222 1.03 13.33 -2.94
C GLU A 222 0.04 14.37 -3.48
N GLY A 223 -1.14 14.48 -2.85
CA GLY A 223 -2.22 15.37 -3.27
C GLY A 223 -1.80 16.83 -3.30
N SER A 224 -1.18 17.33 -2.22
CA SER A 224 -0.70 18.72 -2.16
C SER A 224 0.32 19.05 -3.25
N PHE A 225 1.14 18.07 -3.65
CA PHE A 225 2.15 18.29 -4.69
C PHE A 225 1.57 18.16 -6.09
N THR A 226 0.65 17.23 -6.32
CA THR A 226 -0.10 17.15 -7.57
C THR A 226 -0.87 18.44 -7.81
N GLU A 227 -1.57 18.99 -6.81
CA GLU A 227 -2.23 20.30 -6.92
C GLU A 227 -1.24 21.41 -7.33
N TYR A 228 -0.06 21.44 -6.71
CA TYR A 228 1.01 22.38 -7.08
C TYR A 228 1.46 22.22 -8.54
N ILE A 229 1.66 20.99 -9.02
CA ILE A 229 2.05 20.72 -10.42
C ILE A 229 0.98 21.26 -11.39
N TYR A 230 -0.29 20.99 -11.11
CA TYR A 230 -1.39 21.40 -11.98
C TYR A 230 -1.64 22.91 -11.95
N ALA A 231 -1.51 23.56 -10.79
CA ALA A 231 -1.58 25.02 -10.69
C ALA A 231 -0.48 25.69 -11.53
N LYS A 232 0.75 25.19 -11.45
CA LYS A 232 1.87 25.72 -12.24
C LYS A 232 1.67 25.54 -13.75
N ARG A 233 1.11 24.40 -14.18
CA ARG A 233 0.74 24.17 -15.58
C ARG A 233 -0.24 25.24 -16.07
N ASP A 234 -1.24 25.57 -15.26
CA ASP A 234 -2.28 26.52 -15.64
C ASP A 234 -1.73 27.95 -15.73
N GLU A 235 -0.86 28.36 -14.79
CA GLU A 235 -0.12 29.63 -14.89
C GLU A 235 0.74 29.73 -16.16
N ASP A 236 1.42 28.65 -16.55
CA ASP A 236 2.29 28.64 -17.74
C ASP A 236 1.47 28.70 -19.04
N LYS A 237 0.24 28.15 -19.04
CA LYS A 237 -0.69 28.28 -20.17
C LYS A 237 -1.19 29.72 -20.33
N GLU A 238 -1.55 30.38 -19.23
CA GLU A 238 -2.02 31.77 -19.25
C GLU A 238 -0.93 32.73 -19.77
N LYS A 239 0.35 32.50 -19.44
CA LYS A 239 1.47 33.33 -19.94
C LYS A 239 1.77 33.14 -21.43
N THR A 240 1.30 32.05 -22.01
CA THR A 240 1.58 31.68 -23.42
C THR A 240 0.41 32.06 -24.35
N GLN A 241 -0.74 32.45 -23.79
CA GLN A 241 -1.89 33.01 -24.51
C GLN A 241 -1.79 34.52 -24.66
#